data_AF-A0A8S0H619-F1
#
_entry.id   AF-A0A8S0H619-F1
#
_cell.length_a   1.000
_cell.length_b   1.000
_cell.length_c   1.000
_cell.angle_alpha   90.00
_cell.angle_beta   90.00
_cell.angle_gamma   90.00
#
_symmetry.space_group_name_H-M   'P 1'
#
loop_
_entity.id
_entity.type
_entity.pdbx_description
1 polymer ?
#
loop_
_entity_poly.entity_id
_entity_poly.type
_entity_poly.pdbx_seq_one_letter_code
_entity_poly.pdbx_strand_id
1 'polypeptide(L)'
;MTSVVRPALSLIVLMTLITGVAYPLVVTGVAQLAFPEQANGSLVRDADGRVRGSALIAQDFVGDAWFHPRPSAGPLPRYPALPATWRRAIRPWPRG
;
A
#
# COMPACT_ATOMS: atom_id res chain seq x y z
N MET A 1 29.45 26.82 30.59
CA MET A 1 29.08 26.28 29.25
C MET A 1 28.53 24.85 29.28
N THR A 2 28.61 24.11 30.40
CA THR A 2 28.06 22.74 30.52
C THR A 2 26.58 22.67 30.89
N SER A 3 26.00 23.75 31.45
CA SER A 3 24.59 23.82 31.87
C SER A 3 23.58 23.72 30.72
N VAL A 4 23.99 23.98 29.48
CA VAL A 4 23.12 23.91 28.30
C VAL A 4 23.09 22.53 27.63
N VAL A 5 24.06 21.66 27.93
CA VAL A 5 24.17 20.33 27.31
C VAL A 5 23.02 19.42 27.75
N ARG A 6 22.70 19.43 29.05
CA ARG A 6 21.60 18.63 29.61
C ARG A 6 20.23 18.97 29.03
N PRO A 7 19.78 20.24 28.99
CA PRO A 7 18.50 20.58 28.37
C PRO A 7 18.49 20.36 26.85
N ALA A 8 19.61 20.57 26.15
CA ALA A 8 19.70 20.30 24.71
C ALA A 8 19.49 18.81 24.38
N LEU A 9 20.18 17.92 25.08
CA LEU A 9 20.01 16.47 24.91
C LEU A 9 18.60 16.01 25.29
N SER A 10 18.05 16.55 26.38
CA SER A 10 16.69 16.24 26.82
C SER A 10 15.66 16.65 25.77
N LEU A 11 15.81 17.82 25.16
CA LEU A 11 14.91 18.32 24.12
C LEU A 11 15.02 17.47 22.85
N ILE A 12 16.24 17.09 22.44
CA ILE A 12 16.44 16.19 21.28
C ILE A 12 15.71 14.88 21.51
N VAL A 13 15.96 14.21 22.65
CA VAL A 13 15.31 12.92 22.95
C VAL A 13 13.80 13.07 23.02
N LEU A 14 13.30 14.12 23.69
CA LEU A 14 11.86 14.39 23.79
C LEU A 14 11.23 14.59 22.40
N MET A 15 11.82 15.43 21.56
CA MET A 15 11.31 15.70 20.22
C MET A 15 11.38 14.47 19.32
N THR A 16 12.44 13.66 19.42
CA THR A 16 12.54 12.39 18.69
C THR A 16 11.47 11.40 19.13
N LEU A 17 11.19 11.28 20.42
CA LEU A 17 10.12 10.40 20.91
C LEU A 17 8.74 10.89 20.47
N ILE A 18 8.49 12.20 20.52
CA ILE A 18 7.20 12.75 20.10
C ILE A 18 6.98 12.53 18.59
N THR A 19 7.94 12.90 17.76
CA THR A 19 7.77 12.88 16.30
C THR A 19 8.02 11.51 15.68
N GLY A 20 8.90 10.70 16.26
CA GLY A 20 9.26 9.38 15.75
C GLY A 20 8.46 8.23 16.35
N VAL A 21 7.83 8.41 17.52
CA VAL A 21 7.08 7.34 18.20
C VAL A 21 5.64 7.76 18.46
N ALA A 22 5.42 8.81 19.25
CA ALA A 22 4.06 9.17 19.67
C ALA A 22 3.18 9.54 18.47
N TYR A 23 3.67 10.41 17.58
CA TYR A 23 2.94 10.84 16.38
C TYR A 23 2.57 9.68 15.45
N PRO A 24 3.50 8.84 14.95
CA PRO A 24 3.14 7.77 14.03
C PRO A 24 2.24 6.73 14.68
N LEU A 25 2.37 6.44 15.99
CA LEU A 25 1.47 5.52 16.68
C LEU A 25 0.05 6.07 16.78
N VAL A 26 -0.11 7.35 17.14
CA VAL A 26 -1.42 7.99 17.20
C VAL A 26 -2.07 8.02 15.82
N VAL A 27 -1.34 8.46 14.79
CA VAL A 27 -1.87 8.53 13.42
C VAL A 27 -2.22 7.15 12.89
N THR A 28 -1.37 6.15 13.09
CA THR A 28 -1.64 4.77 12.67
C THR A 28 -2.83 4.18 13.42
N GLY A 29 -2.91 4.39 14.74
CA GLY A 29 -4.03 3.94 15.55
C GLY A 29 -5.36 4.54 15.09
N VAL A 30 -5.40 5.86 14.86
CA VAL A 30 -6.59 6.54 14.33
C VAL A 30 -6.94 6.04 12.93
N ALA A 31 -5.94 5.88 12.05
CA ALA A 31 -6.15 5.39 10.68
C ALA A 31 -6.72 3.96 10.68
N GLN A 32 -6.22 3.07 11.54
CA GLN A 32 -6.72 1.70 11.65
C GLN A 32 -8.15 1.64 12.22
N LEU A 33 -8.51 2.53 13.13
CA LEU A 33 -9.86 2.57 13.71
C LEU A 33 -10.89 3.18 12.76
N ALA A 34 -10.53 4.25 12.07
CA ALA A 34 -11.47 4.97 11.19
C ALA A 34 -11.50 4.41 9.76
N PHE A 35 -10.37 3.98 9.23
CA PHE A 35 -10.18 3.61 7.82
C PHE A 35 -9.30 2.36 7.66
N PRO A 36 -9.68 1.20 8.23
CA PRO A 36 -8.84 0.00 8.23
C PRO A 36 -8.54 -0.52 6.82
N GLU A 37 -9.48 -0.43 5.87
CA GLU A 37 -9.26 -0.93 4.50
C GLU A 37 -8.18 -0.12 3.77
N GLN A 38 -8.22 1.20 3.89
CA GLN A 38 -7.24 2.10 3.28
C GLN A 38 -5.90 2.10 4.03
N ALA A 39 -5.93 2.08 5.36
CA ALA A 39 -4.72 2.02 6.21
C ALA A 39 -3.89 0.76 5.97
N ASN A 40 -4.54 -0.34 5.56
CA ASN A 40 -3.88 -1.59 5.19
C ASN A 40 -3.58 -1.70 3.68
N GLY A 41 -3.71 -0.60 2.92
CA GLY A 41 -3.29 -0.51 1.53
C GLY A 41 -4.36 -0.81 0.49
N SER A 42 -5.65 -0.81 0.87
CA SER A 42 -6.80 -1.03 -0.01
C SER A 42 -6.68 -2.29 -0.87
N LEU A 43 -6.49 -3.42 -0.20
CA LEU A 43 -6.18 -4.70 -0.83
C LEU A 43 -7.42 -5.30 -1.51
N VAL A 44 -7.26 -5.70 -2.77
CA VAL A 44 -8.28 -6.41 -3.55
C VAL A 44 -8.08 -7.92 -3.39
N ARG A 45 -9.15 -8.62 -2.98
CA ARG A 45 -9.16 -10.05 -2.73
C ARG A 45 -10.10 -10.77 -3.70
N ASP A 46 -9.75 -12.00 -4.05
CA ASP A 46 -10.59 -12.88 -4.88
C ASP A 46 -11.68 -13.59 -4.06
N ALA A 47 -12.56 -14.33 -4.72
CA ALA A 47 -13.59 -15.16 -4.08
C ALA A 47 -13.00 -16.19 -3.10
N ASP A 48 -11.78 -16.68 -3.37
CA ASP A 48 -11.02 -17.57 -2.49
C ASP A 48 -10.30 -16.83 -1.32
N GLY A 49 -10.48 -15.51 -1.18
CA GLY A 49 -9.83 -14.69 -0.15
C GLY A 49 -8.35 -14.35 -0.40
N ARG A 50 -7.78 -14.82 -1.51
CA ARG A 50 -6.38 -14.54 -1.91
C ARG A 50 -6.22 -13.08 -2.33
N VAL A 51 -5.17 -12.41 -1.85
CA VAL A 51 -4.82 -11.04 -2.24
C VAL A 51 -4.32 -11.04 -3.67
N ARG A 52 -5.00 -10.32 -4.56
CA ARG A 52 -4.62 -10.15 -5.97
C ARG A 52 -3.85 -8.86 -6.21
N GLY A 53 -4.01 -7.85 -5.35
CA GLY A 53 -3.32 -6.57 -5.47
C GLY A 53 -3.93 -5.52 -4.56
N SER A 54 -3.77 -4.25 -4.91
CA SER A 54 -4.50 -3.14 -4.30
C SER A 54 -5.21 -2.29 -5.33
N ALA A 55 -6.27 -1.61 -4.91
CA ALA A 55 -7.03 -0.72 -5.78
C ALA A 55 -6.20 0.47 -6.31
N LEU A 56 -5.10 0.80 -5.62
CA LEU A 56 -4.28 1.99 -5.88
C LEU A 56 -3.00 1.70 -6.69
N ILE A 57 -2.59 0.43 -6.82
CA ILE A 57 -1.34 0.06 -7.48
C ILE A 57 -1.62 -0.68 -8.78
N ALA A 58 -1.13 -0.12 -9.89
CA ALA A 58 -1.19 -0.74 -11.20
C ALA A 58 -0.25 -1.96 -11.29
N GLN A 59 -0.62 -2.90 -12.16
CA GLN A 59 0.14 -4.11 -12.44
C GLN A 59 0.48 -4.18 -13.92
N ASP A 60 1.53 -4.92 -14.26
CA ASP A 60 1.91 -5.18 -15.65
C ASP A 60 0.95 -6.24 -16.23
N PHE A 61 -0.07 -5.78 -16.96
CA PHE A 61 -1.03 -6.63 -17.64
C PHE A 61 -0.60 -6.89 -19.09
N VAL A 62 -0.22 -8.14 -19.36
CA VAL A 62 0.23 -8.60 -20.68
C VAL A 62 -0.87 -9.44 -21.34
N GLY A 63 -1.23 -9.08 -22.58
CA GLY A 63 -2.16 -9.80 -23.44
C GLY A 63 -3.45 -9.04 -23.76
N ASP A 64 -4.00 -9.32 -24.94
CA ASP A 64 -5.09 -8.57 -25.59
C ASP A 64 -6.43 -8.59 -24.83
N ALA A 65 -6.55 -9.45 -23.81
CA ALA A 65 -7.73 -9.53 -22.96
C ALA A 65 -7.79 -8.44 -21.89
N TRP A 66 -6.70 -7.71 -21.67
CA TRP A 66 -6.56 -6.72 -20.61
C TRP A 66 -6.46 -5.31 -21.16
N PHE A 67 -6.91 -4.34 -20.36
CA PHE A 67 -6.59 -2.94 -20.60
C PHE A 67 -5.13 -2.69 -20.26
N HIS A 68 -4.40 -2.09 -21.20
CA HIS A 68 -3.00 -1.78 -20.98
C HIS A 68 -2.85 -0.49 -20.14
N PRO A 69 -2.05 -0.52 -19.06
CA PRO A 69 -1.78 0.66 -18.26
C PRO A 69 -0.94 1.68 -19.05
N ARG A 70 -0.91 2.94 -18.58
CA ARG A 70 0.01 3.95 -19.11
C ARG A 70 1.45 3.42 -19.01
N PRO A 71 2.30 3.64 -20.02
CA PRO A 71 3.71 3.29 -19.94
C PRO A 71 4.36 3.85 -18.66
N SER A 72 4.93 2.96 -17.86
CA SER A 72 5.72 3.30 -16.68
C SER A 72 7.20 3.12 -16.99
N ALA A 73 8.04 4.07 -16.56
CA ALA A 73 9.49 3.95 -16.66
C ALA A 73 10.09 3.04 -15.56
N GLY A 74 9.30 2.69 -14.55
CA GLY A 74 9.66 1.76 -13.48
C GLY A 74 8.99 0.38 -13.65
N PRO A 75 9.58 -0.67 -13.07
CA PRO A 75 9.01 -2.01 -13.10
C PRO A 75 7.73 -2.08 -12.26
N LEU A 76 6.65 -2.63 -12.85
CA LEU A 76 5.43 -2.96 -12.13
C LEU A 76 5.44 -4.44 -11.71
N PRO A 77 4.80 -4.81 -10.59
CA PRO A 77 4.59 -6.20 -10.24
C PRO A 77 3.86 -6.90 -11.38
N ARG A 78 4.45 -7.98 -11.90
CA ARG A 78 3.79 -8.84 -12.89
C ARG A 78 2.77 -9.71 -12.20
N TYR A 79 1.55 -9.67 -12.69
CA TYR A 79 0.60 -10.71 -12.35
C TYR A 79 1.07 -12.01 -13.01
N PRO A 80 1.20 -13.14 -12.28
CA PRO A 80 1.52 -14.40 -12.93
C PRO A 80 0.46 -14.67 -13.98
N ALA A 81 0.89 -15.09 -15.18
CA ALA A 81 -0.03 -15.52 -16.22
C ALA A 81 -0.98 -16.53 -15.59
N LEU A 82 -2.24 -16.14 -15.45
CA LEU A 82 -3.24 -16.96 -14.81
C LEU A 82 -3.24 -18.34 -15.47
N PRO A 83 -3.29 -19.43 -14.70
CA PRO A 83 -3.49 -20.76 -15.27
C PRO A 83 -4.70 -20.70 -16.21
N ALA A 84 -4.68 -21.43 -17.32
CA ALA A 84 -5.75 -21.38 -18.33
C ALA A 84 -7.17 -21.54 -17.73
N THR A 85 -7.29 -22.22 -16.59
CA THR A 85 -8.51 -22.40 -15.80
C THR A 85 -9.10 -21.10 -15.24
N TRP A 86 -8.27 -20.10 -14.94
CA TRP A 86 -8.70 -18.81 -14.38
C TRP A 86 -9.03 -17.75 -15.44
N ARG A 87 -8.73 -18.00 -16.73
CA ARG A 87 -9.13 -17.09 -17.83
C ARG A 87 -10.65 -16.94 -17.98
N ARG A 88 -11.43 -17.91 -17.50
CA ARG A 88 -12.90 -17.86 -17.51
C ARG A 88 -13.51 -17.19 -16.28
N ALA A 89 -12.80 -17.16 -15.15
CA ALA A 89 -13.35 -16.72 -13.87
C ALA A 89 -13.30 -15.20 -13.71
N ILE A 90 -12.30 -14.54 -14.33
CA ILE A 90 -12.20 -13.09 -14.34
C ILE A 90 -12.96 -12.62 -15.57
N ARG A 91 -14.22 -12.21 -15.40
CA ARG A 91 -14.98 -11.60 -16.51
C ARG A 91 -14.13 -10.44 -17.05
N PRO A 92 -13.75 -10.43 -18.34
CA PRO A 92 -13.21 -9.22 -18.94
C PRO A 92 -14.25 -8.12 -18.73
N TRP A 93 -13.77 -6.97 -18.27
CA TRP A 93 -14.60 -5.78 -18.09
C TRP A 93 -15.39 -5.54 -19.40
N PRO A 94 -16.70 -5.26 -19.32
CA PRO A 94 -17.53 -5.13 -20.51
C PRO A 94 -16.93 -4.06 -21.41
N ARG A 95 -16.52 -4.49 -22.61
CA ARG A 95 -16.22 -3.58 -23.72
C ARG A 95 -17.57 -3.07 -24.22
N GLY A 96 -17.92 -1.87 -23.77
CA GLY A 96 -18.88 -1.02 -24.47
C GLY A 96 -18.24 -0.44 -25.74
#